data_AF-A0A9P4QJR7-F1
#
_entry.id   AF-A0A9P4QJR7-F1
#
_cell.length_a   1.000
_cell.length_b   1.000
_cell.length_c   1.000
_cell.angle_alpha   90.00
_cell.angle_beta   90.00
_cell.angle_gamma   90.00
#
_symmetry.space_group_name_H-M   'P 1'
#
loop_
_entity.id
_entity.type
_entity.pdbx_description
1 polymer ?
#
loop_
_entity_poly.entity_id
_entity_poly.type
_entity_poly.pdbx_seq_one_letter_code
_entity_poly.pdbx_strand_id
1 'polypeptide(L)'
;NESRGYIINIVGWIGAAIATAFVALRIFSRKWLTNSAGWDDAIIVAAAILNIVTIALGSVSIHYGNGGHVVYMTKDQVEKTLFYSALLRPTGITAYCLPKLSVVMLIIGLMGPQKRRRDVWALYAVIIVLFITSALSFILLFAQCNPPSHLWQPFLPAECFPDSVLDVVTYIAGSWSALTDLILAAYPVKLLWNLQMKKSRKISIMMIMGLGFFAMIAAIIKTTQLSKNHALDPPWELFWLFITTYIETDLVIIAACAPPLPKLILRLMGKDTDGSTHPNENSTPFSSS
;
A
#
# COMPACT_ATOMS: atom_id res chain seq x y z
N ASN A 1 31.72 -13.38 1.19
CA ASN A 1 30.24 -13.37 1.32
C ASN A 1 29.75 -12.03 1.85
N GLU A 2 29.55 -11.03 0.99
CA GLU A 2 28.63 -9.95 1.33
C GLU A 2 27.20 -10.49 1.19
N SER A 3 26.45 -10.56 2.28
CA SER A 3 25.02 -10.88 2.26
C SER A 3 24.26 -9.67 2.79
N ARG A 4 23.32 -9.15 2.00
CA ARG A 4 22.55 -7.95 2.36
C ARG A 4 21.16 -8.28 2.90
N GLY A 5 20.81 -9.56 2.98
CA GLY A 5 19.49 -10.04 3.41
C GLY A 5 19.06 -9.55 4.80
N TYR A 6 19.98 -9.34 5.73
CA TYR A 6 19.65 -8.80 7.06
C TYR A 6 19.03 -7.40 7.00
N ILE A 7 19.46 -6.56 6.05
CA ILE A 7 18.92 -5.20 5.86
C ILE A 7 17.47 -5.28 5.40
N ILE A 8 17.14 -6.18 4.47
CA ILE A 8 15.76 -6.39 4.00
C ILE A 8 14.84 -6.73 5.18
N ASN A 9 15.26 -7.65 6.05
CA ASN A 9 14.48 -8.04 7.22
C ASN A 9 14.29 -6.88 8.21
N ILE A 10 15.37 -6.16 8.53
CA ILE A 10 15.29 -5.02 9.46
C ILE A 10 14.31 -3.97 8.93
N VAL A 11 14.45 -3.58 7.67
CA VAL A 11 13.58 -2.56 7.04
C VAL A 11 12.13 -3.04 7.01
N GLY A 12 11.88 -4.28 6.55
CA GLY A 12 10.53 -4.84 6.45
C GLY A 12 9.83 -4.94 7.81
N TRP A 13 10.47 -5.54 8.82
CA TRP A 13 9.83 -5.73 10.13
C TRP A 13 9.61 -4.43 10.90
N ILE A 14 10.55 -3.47 10.81
CA ILE A 14 10.36 -2.14 11.43
C ILE A 14 9.23 -1.39 10.74
N GLY A 15 9.22 -1.37 9.41
CA GLY A 15 8.19 -0.71 8.62
C GLY A 15 6.80 -1.29 8.90
N ALA A 16 6.67 -2.62 8.91
CA ALA A 16 5.42 -3.30 9.26
C ALA A 16 4.96 -3.05 10.70
N ALA A 17 5.89 -2.98 11.67
CA ALA A 17 5.54 -2.65 13.05
C ALA A 17 4.94 -1.24 13.14
N ILE A 18 5.55 -0.26 12.46
CA ILE A 18 5.04 1.11 12.39
C ILE A 18 3.68 1.13 11.69
N ALA A 19 3.55 0.51 10.52
CA ALA A 19 2.30 0.47 9.77
C ALA A 19 1.16 -0.17 10.59
N THR A 20 1.44 -1.26 11.29
CA THR A 20 0.48 -1.96 12.16
C THR A 20 0.04 -1.10 13.35
N ALA A 21 0.96 -0.35 13.95
CA ALA A 21 0.63 0.61 15.01
C ALA A 21 -0.33 1.70 14.51
N PHE A 22 -0.12 2.22 13.29
CA PHE A 22 -1.03 3.19 12.66
C PHE A 22 -2.41 2.59 12.36
N VAL A 23 -2.47 1.34 11.91
CA VAL A 23 -3.74 0.62 11.69
C VAL A 23 -4.49 0.42 13.00
N ALA A 24 -3.80 -0.01 14.07
CA ALA A 24 -4.40 -0.16 15.39
C ALA A 24 -4.95 1.17 15.91
N LEU A 25 -4.19 2.25 15.77
CA LEU A 25 -4.59 3.60 16.16
C LEU A 25 -5.81 4.10 15.38
N ARG A 26 -5.85 3.80 14.08
CA ARG A 26 -6.99 4.09 13.20
C ARG A 26 -8.25 3.37 13.68
N ILE A 27 -8.17 2.06 13.94
CA ILE A 27 -9.30 1.24 14.40
C ILE A 27 -9.79 1.75 15.75
N PHE A 28 -8.86 2.02 16.67
CA PHE A 28 -9.19 2.59 17.97
C PHE A 28 -9.95 3.90 17.83
N SER A 29 -9.43 4.83 17.02
CA SER A 29 -10.08 6.12 16.76
C SER A 29 -11.47 5.97 16.13
N ARG A 30 -11.68 5.03 15.22
CA ARG A 30 -12.96 4.91 14.50
C ARG A 30 -14.01 4.13 15.27
N LYS A 31 -13.61 3.08 15.98
CA LYS A 31 -14.51 2.24 16.78
C LYS A 31 -14.92 2.93 18.08
N TRP A 32 -13.97 3.53 18.79
CA TRP A 32 -14.23 4.08 20.13
C TRP A 32 -14.54 5.57 20.14
N LEU A 33 -13.98 6.35 19.20
CA LEU A 33 -14.07 7.81 19.24
C LEU A 33 -15.21 8.36 18.37
N THR A 34 -15.41 7.79 17.17
CA THR A 34 -16.40 8.29 16.19
C THR A 34 -17.53 7.30 15.89
N ASN A 35 -17.48 6.09 16.45
CA ASN A 35 -18.42 4.99 16.21
C ASN A 35 -18.78 4.80 14.73
N SER A 36 -17.78 4.91 13.86
CA SER A 36 -17.94 4.96 12.40
C SER A 36 -17.10 3.88 11.72
N ALA A 37 -17.12 2.68 12.27
CA ALA A 37 -16.43 1.52 11.68
C ALA A 37 -17.09 1.18 10.34
N GLY A 38 -16.28 1.10 9.28
CA GLY A 38 -16.77 0.79 7.93
C GLY A 38 -15.98 -0.35 7.29
N TRP A 39 -16.44 -0.81 6.13
CA TRP A 39 -15.75 -1.81 5.31
C TRP A 39 -14.31 -1.41 4.95
N ASP A 40 -14.06 -0.11 4.82
CA ASP A 40 -12.73 0.48 4.66
C ASP A 40 -11.73 0.04 5.74
N ASP A 41 -12.18 -0.12 6.98
CA ASP A 41 -11.33 -0.54 8.10
C ASP A 41 -11.01 -2.04 8.06
N ALA A 42 -11.90 -2.86 7.50
CA ALA A 42 -11.61 -4.28 7.27
C ALA A 42 -10.59 -4.48 6.13
N ILE A 43 -10.69 -3.67 5.07
CA ILE A 43 -9.76 -3.72 3.93
C ILE A 43 -8.34 -3.35 4.36
N ILE A 44 -8.17 -2.29 5.16
CA ILE A 44 -6.84 -1.89 5.62
C ILE A 44 -6.21 -2.89 6.59
N VAL A 45 -7.02 -3.56 7.43
CA VAL A 45 -6.56 -4.66 8.30
C VAL A 45 -6.12 -5.85 7.45
N ALA A 46 -6.92 -6.26 6.46
CA ALA A 46 -6.55 -7.33 5.55
C ALA A 46 -5.24 -7.00 4.82
N ALA A 47 -5.07 -5.76 4.37
CA ALA A 47 -3.83 -5.31 3.75
C ALA A 47 -2.62 -5.36 4.70
N ALA A 48 -2.78 -4.96 5.96
CA ALA A 48 -1.72 -5.04 6.96
C ALA A 48 -1.31 -6.50 7.25
N ILE A 49 -2.28 -7.42 7.35
CA ILE A 49 -2.01 -8.85 7.52
C ILE A 49 -1.25 -9.39 6.30
N LEU A 50 -1.69 -9.06 5.09
CA LEU A 50 -1.01 -9.47 3.86
C LEU A 50 0.42 -8.91 3.77
N ASN A 51 0.64 -7.67 4.20
CA ASN A 51 1.98 -7.08 4.26
C ASN A 51 2.91 -7.87 5.21
N ILE A 52 2.41 -8.26 6.39
CA ILE A 52 3.16 -9.10 7.35
C ILE A 52 3.48 -10.47 6.73
N VAL A 53 2.51 -11.09 6.04
CA VAL A 53 2.73 -12.37 5.34
C VAL A 53 3.81 -12.23 4.26
N THR A 54 3.75 -11.17 3.46
CA THR A 54 4.76 -10.87 2.42
C THR A 54 6.16 -10.74 3.03
N ILE A 55 6.31 -10.01 4.13
CA ILE A 55 7.59 -9.83 4.82
C ILE A 55 8.08 -11.15 5.43
N ALA A 56 7.19 -11.94 6.02
CA ALA A 56 7.53 -13.26 6.57
C ALA A 56 8.03 -14.22 5.47
N LEU A 57 7.35 -14.28 4.33
CA LEU A 57 7.81 -15.06 3.16
C LEU A 57 9.18 -14.55 2.66
N GLY A 58 9.39 -13.24 2.68
CA GLY A 58 10.68 -12.62 2.36
C GLY A 58 11.79 -13.04 3.33
N SER A 59 11.51 -13.06 4.64
CA SER A 59 12.45 -13.52 5.67
C SER A 59 12.83 -14.98 5.47
N VAL A 60 11.88 -15.84 5.08
CA VAL A 60 12.14 -17.24 4.73
C VAL A 60 13.02 -17.32 3.47
N SER A 61 12.72 -16.53 2.43
CA SER A 61 13.56 -16.45 1.22
C SER A 61 15.01 -16.06 1.56
N ILE A 62 15.20 -15.10 2.45
CA ILE A 62 16.53 -14.65 2.94
C ILE A 62 17.26 -15.76 3.69
N HIS A 63 16.54 -16.56 4.50
CA HIS A 63 17.13 -17.70 5.20
C HIS A 63 17.75 -18.73 4.24
N TYR A 64 17.14 -18.92 3.07
CA TYR A 64 17.65 -19.85 2.05
C TYR A 64 18.76 -19.25 1.16
N GLY A 65 19.06 -17.95 1.29
CA GLY A 65 20.20 -17.31 0.61
C GLY A 65 19.87 -16.00 -0.10
N ASN A 66 18.59 -15.61 -0.20
CA ASN A 66 18.20 -14.39 -0.92
C ASN A 66 18.94 -13.13 -0.42
N GLY A 67 19.43 -12.29 -1.35
CA GLY A 67 20.27 -11.13 -1.05
C GLY A 67 21.78 -11.41 -0.95
N GLY A 68 22.23 -12.60 -1.34
CA GLY A 68 23.64 -12.94 -1.61
C GLY A 68 23.85 -13.38 -3.08
N HIS A 69 25.10 -13.48 -3.52
CA HIS A 69 25.41 -13.95 -4.89
C HIS A 69 25.06 -15.43 -5.08
N VAL A 70 24.47 -15.76 -6.24
CA VAL A 70 24.06 -17.13 -6.61
C VAL A 70 25.23 -18.11 -6.58
N VAL A 71 26.44 -17.63 -6.89
CA VAL A 71 27.68 -18.41 -6.98
C VAL A 71 28.00 -19.16 -5.68
N TYR A 72 27.54 -18.66 -4.53
CA TYR A 72 27.79 -19.28 -3.23
C TYR A 72 26.64 -20.19 -2.75
N MET A 73 25.61 -20.42 -3.57
CA MET A 73 24.43 -21.20 -3.21
C MET A 73 24.45 -22.60 -3.83
N THR A 74 23.92 -23.58 -3.09
CA THR A 74 23.59 -24.90 -3.63
C THR A 74 22.33 -24.85 -4.49
N LYS A 75 22.16 -25.81 -5.40
CA LYS A 75 20.97 -25.87 -6.28
C LYS A 75 19.65 -25.89 -5.51
N ASP A 76 19.59 -26.65 -4.41
CA ASP A 76 18.40 -26.72 -3.52
C ASP A 76 18.09 -25.37 -2.84
N GLN A 77 19.13 -24.62 -2.44
CA GLN A 77 18.98 -23.27 -1.89
C GLN A 77 18.45 -22.28 -2.94
N VAL A 78 18.91 -22.38 -4.18
CA VAL A 78 18.44 -21.55 -5.29
C VAL A 78 16.96 -21.83 -5.59
N GLU A 79 16.56 -23.10 -5.70
CA GLU A 79 15.18 -23.47 -5.97
C GLU A 79 14.22 -22.99 -4.87
N LYS A 80 14.58 -23.21 -3.59
CA LYS A 80 13.78 -22.72 -2.46
C LYS A 80 13.70 -21.20 -2.44
N THR A 81 14.82 -20.51 -2.65
CA THR A 81 14.86 -19.04 -2.72
C THR A 81 13.94 -18.49 -3.82
N LEU A 82 13.98 -19.09 -5.00
CA LEU A 82 13.13 -18.70 -6.12
C LEU A 82 11.66 -19.05 -5.87
N PHE A 83 11.37 -20.20 -5.25
CA PHE A 83 10.01 -20.60 -4.86
C PHE A 83 9.37 -19.58 -3.90
N TYR A 84 10.04 -19.24 -2.81
CA TYR A 84 9.52 -18.24 -1.87
C TYR A 84 9.43 -16.84 -2.50
N SER A 85 10.36 -16.50 -3.39
CA SER A 85 10.31 -15.24 -4.14
C SER A 85 9.15 -15.20 -5.14
N ALA A 86 8.81 -16.33 -5.76
CA ALA A 86 7.65 -16.47 -6.64
C ALA A 86 6.33 -16.33 -5.88
N LEU A 87 6.26 -16.80 -4.62
CA LEU A 87 5.11 -16.57 -3.73
C LEU A 87 5.02 -15.13 -3.21
N LEU A 88 6.15 -14.44 -3.09
CA LEU A 88 6.21 -13.07 -2.58
C LEU A 88 5.65 -12.05 -3.60
N ARG A 89 5.89 -12.25 -4.89
CA ARG A 89 5.37 -11.36 -5.94
C ARG A 89 3.84 -11.18 -5.91
N PRO A 90 3.01 -12.25 -5.89
CA PRO A 90 1.55 -12.10 -5.85
C PRO A 90 1.03 -11.55 -4.52
N THR A 91 1.65 -11.93 -3.40
CA THR A 91 1.31 -11.38 -2.07
C THR A 91 1.69 -9.90 -1.97
N GLY A 92 2.82 -9.50 -2.55
CA GLY A 92 3.22 -8.11 -2.71
C GLY A 92 2.25 -7.30 -3.57
N ILE A 93 1.78 -7.85 -4.71
CA ILE A 93 0.78 -7.20 -5.57
C ILE A 93 -0.49 -6.87 -4.80
N THR A 94 -1.03 -7.86 -4.08
CA THR A 94 -2.25 -7.67 -3.30
C THR A 94 -2.04 -6.72 -2.11
N ALA A 95 -0.86 -6.76 -1.47
CA ALA A 95 -0.50 -5.91 -0.34
C ALA A 95 -0.43 -4.42 -0.68
N TYR A 96 -0.04 -4.02 -1.91
CA TYR A 96 -0.06 -2.59 -2.31
C TYR A 96 -1.39 -2.14 -2.94
N CYS A 97 -2.18 -3.04 -3.54
CA CYS A 97 -3.47 -2.69 -4.15
C CYS A 97 -4.56 -2.41 -3.11
N LEU A 98 -4.67 -3.24 -2.08
CA LEU A 98 -5.74 -3.14 -1.09
C LEU A 98 -5.71 -1.82 -0.27
N PRO A 99 -4.55 -1.32 0.18
CA PRO A 99 -4.46 -0.01 0.82
C PRO A 99 -4.95 1.12 -0.08
N LYS A 100 -4.63 1.09 -1.38
CA LYS A 100 -5.08 2.12 -2.35
C LYS A 100 -6.61 2.10 -2.50
N LEU A 101 -7.22 0.92 -2.50
CA LEU A 101 -8.69 0.77 -2.49
C LEU A 101 -9.30 1.38 -1.22
N SER A 102 -8.72 1.09 -0.06
CA SER A 102 -9.13 1.69 1.21
C SER A 102 -9.04 3.23 1.16
N VAL A 103 -7.92 3.78 0.68
CA VAL A 103 -7.75 5.24 0.53
C VAL A 103 -8.84 5.85 -0.37
N VAL A 104 -9.16 5.23 -1.50
CA VAL A 104 -10.23 5.70 -2.39
C VAL A 104 -11.59 5.69 -1.68
N MET A 105 -11.93 4.60 -0.99
CA MET A 105 -13.18 4.51 -0.23
C MET A 105 -13.26 5.57 0.86
N LEU A 106 -12.15 5.82 1.56
CA LEU A 106 -12.06 6.87 2.56
C LEU A 106 -12.25 8.26 1.96
N ILE A 107 -11.62 8.54 0.82
CA ILE A 107 -11.75 9.82 0.12
C ILE A 107 -13.21 10.04 -0.30
N ILE A 108 -13.85 9.04 -0.92
CA ILE A 108 -15.25 9.11 -1.34
C ILE A 108 -16.17 9.31 -0.12
N GLY A 109 -15.87 8.66 1.01
CA GLY A 109 -16.57 8.89 2.27
C GLY A 109 -16.41 10.33 2.78
N LEU A 110 -15.22 10.90 2.65
CA LEU A 110 -14.90 12.26 3.11
C LEU A 110 -15.61 13.36 2.32
N MET A 111 -15.94 13.11 1.04
CA MET A 111 -16.67 14.07 0.20
C MET A 111 -18.10 14.35 0.67
N GLY A 112 -18.69 13.46 1.48
CA GLY A 112 -20.02 13.67 2.07
C GLY A 112 -21.13 13.94 1.03
N PRO A 113 -22.09 14.85 1.30
CA PRO A 113 -23.16 15.21 0.37
C PRO A 113 -22.69 16.08 -0.82
N GLN A 114 -21.48 16.63 -0.78
CA GLN A 114 -20.89 17.43 -1.87
C GLN A 114 -20.20 16.57 -2.95
N LYS A 115 -20.56 15.29 -3.05
CA LYS A 115 -20.04 14.36 -4.06
C LYS A 115 -20.33 14.88 -5.47
N ARG A 116 -19.32 15.43 -6.12
CA ARG A 116 -19.37 15.66 -7.56
C ARG A 116 -19.28 14.31 -8.25
N ARG A 117 -20.35 13.89 -8.94
CA ARG A 117 -20.41 12.60 -9.64
C ARG A 117 -19.16 12.36 -10.52
N ARG A 118 -18.71 13.38 -11.24
CA ARG A 118 -17.51 13.31 -12.10
C ARG A 118 -16.25 12.90 -11.34
N ASP A 119 -16.01 13.46 -10.17
CA ASP A 119 -14.77 13.19 -9.43
C ASP A 119 -14.80 11.80 -8.76
N VAL A 120 -15.99 11.33 -8.38
CA VAL A 120 -16.19 9.96 -7.88
C VAL A 120 -15.96 8.93 -9.00
N TRP A 121 -16.53 9.17 -10.19
CA TRP A 121 -16.29 8.31 -11.35
C TRP A 121 -14.82 8.29 -11.77
N ALA A 122 -14.10 9.43 -11.67
CA ALA A 122 -12.67 9.48 -11.94
C ALA A 122 -11.86 8.62 -10.95
N LEU A 123 -12.17 8.67 -9.65
CA LEU A 123 -11.51 7.82 -8.65
C LEU A 123 -11.79 6.33 -8.87
N TYR A 124 -13.02 5.97 -9.25
CA TYR A 124 -13.34 4.59 -9.63
C TYR A 124 -12.60 4.16 -10.90
N ALA A 125 -12.49 5.03 -11.90
CA ALA A 125 -11.72 4.71 -13.11
C ALA A 125 -10.24 4.43 -12.76
N VAL A 126 -9.63 5.25 -11.89
CA VAL A 126 -8.24 5.06 -11.46
C VAL A 126 -8.04 3.72 -10.75
N ILE A 127 -8.93 3.37 -9.81
CA ILE A 127 -8.82 2.10 -9.08
C ILE A 127 -9.08 0.90 -10.00
N ILE A 128 -10.04 1.00 -10.93
CA ILE A 128 -10.34 -0.09 -11.88
C ILE A 128 -9.13 -0.38 -12.76
N VAL A 129 -8.49 0.65 -13.33
CA VAL A 129 -7.29 0.46 -14.14
C VAL A 129 -6.12 -0.09 -13.32
N LEU A 130 -6.00 0.30 -12.05
CA LEU A 130 -5.00 -0.27 -11.14
C LEU A 130 -5.25 -1.78 -10.92
N PHE A 131 -6.49 -2.19 -10.69
CA PHE A 131 -6.84 -3.60 -10.53
C PHE A 131 -6.62 -4.40 -11.82
N ILE A 132 -6.98 -3.84 -12.98
CA ILE A 132 -6.76 -4.49 -14.27
C ILE A 132 -5.27 -4.69 -14.52
N THR A 133 -4.46 -3.66 -14.37
CA THR A 133 -3.00 -3.75 -14.58
C THR A 133 -2.32 -4.70 -13.60
N SER A 134 -2.80 -4.74 -12.35
CA SER A 134 -2.30 -5.66 -11.32
C SER A 134 -2.72 -7.11 -11.58
N ALA A 135 -3.97 -7.34 -12.04
CA ALA A 135 -4.43 -8.66 -12.45
C ALA A 135 -3.67 -9.18 -13.68
N LEU A 136 -3.41 -8.32 -14.67
CA LEU A 136 -2.57 -8.66 -15.81
C LEU A 136 -1.14 -9.02 -15.37
N SER A 137 -0.56 -8.26 -14.44
CA SER A 137 0.77 -8.56 -13.88
C SER A 137 0.79 -9.91 -13.14
N PHE A 138 -0.28 -10.23 -12.40
CA PHE A 138 -0.44 -11.53 -11.74
C PHE A 138 -0.54 -12.67 -12.75
N ILE A 139 -1.35 -12.52 -13.80
CA ILE A 139 -1.50 -13.54 -14.85
C ILE A 139 -0.18 -13.75 -15.57
N LEU A 140 0.49 -12.67 -15.98
CA LEU A 140 1.77 -12.75 -16.68
C LEU A 140 2.87 -13.38 -15.83
N LEU A 141 2.87 -13.13 -14.52
CA LEU A 141 3.84 -13.76 -13.63
C LEU A 141 3.81 -15.29 -13.72
N PHE A 142 2.63 -15.90 -13.84
CA PHE A 142 2.50 -17.35 -13.97
C PHE A 142 2.51 -17.82 -15.43
N ALA A 143 2.02 -17.01 -16.36
CA ALA A 143 1.96 -17.35 -17.78
C ALA A 143 3.27 -17.04 -18.54
N GLN A 144 4.27 -16.42 -17.90
CA GLN A 144 5.50 -15.99 -18.58
C GLN A 144 6.33 -17.16 -19.13
N CYS A 145 6.21 -18.36 -18.57
CA CYS A 145 6.95 -19.55 -18.97
C CYS A 145 6.05 -20.78 -19.01
N ASN A 146 6.29 -21.66 -19.97
CA ASN A 146 5.67 -22.98 -20.06
C ASN A 146 6.75 -24.07 -19.93
N PRO A 147 6.77 -24.86 -18.85
CA PRO A 147 5.88 -24.84 -17.70
C PRO A 147 6.17 -23.69 -16.71
N PRO A 148 5.16 -23.24 -15.92
CA PRO A 148 5.34 -22.18 -14.92
C PRO A 148 6.31 -22.57 -13.80
N SER A 149 6.59 -23.86 -13.64
CA SER A 149 7.56 -24.37 -12.68
C SER A 149 8.98 -23.89 -12.93
N HIS A 150 9.28 -23.40 -14.12
CA HIS A 150 10.55 -22.76 -14.43
C HIS A 150 10.86 -21.54 -13.55
N LEU A 151 9.82 -20.85 -13.03
CA LEU A 151 10.04 -19.71 -12.11
C LEU A 151 10.79 -20.09 -10.83
N TRP A 152 10.60 -21.32 -10.34
CA TRP A 152 11.23 -21.79 -9.12
C TRP A 152 12.22 -22.93 -9.34
N GLN A 153 12.20 -23.56 -10.52
CA GLN A 153 13.19 -24.56 -10.95
C GLN A 153 13.87 -24.08 -12.23
N PRO A 154 14.88 -23.19 -12.12
CA PRO A 154 15.53 -22.57 -13.28
C PRO A 154 16.32 -23.57 -14.14
N PHE A 155 16.55 -24.79 -13.64
CA PHE A 155 17.30 -25.83 -14.33
C PHE A 155 16.45 -26.67 -15.29
N LEU A 156 15.12 -26.52 -15.29
CA LEU A 156 14.24 -27.20 -16.24
C LEU A 156 14.20 -26.42 -17.56
N PRO A 157 14.22 -27.07 -18.74
CA PRO A 157 13.97 -26.37 -20.00
C PRO A 157 12.54 -25.84 -20.03
N ALA A 158 12.37 -24.60 -20.46
CA ALA A 158 11.07 -23.96 -20.62
C ALA A 158 11.07 -22.98 -21.78
N GLU A 159 9.91 -22.80 -22.41
CA GLU A 159 9.68 -21.72 -23.36
C GLU A 159 9.09 -20.54 -22.59
N CYS A 160 9.82 -19.43 -22.55
CA CYS A 160 9.37 -18.19 -21.92
C CYS A 160 9.12 -17.10 -22.95
N PHE A 161 8.21 -16.18 -22.64
CA PHE A 161 8.03 -14.99 -23.45
C PHE A 161 9.30 -14.15 -23.48
N PRO A 162 9.54 -13.39 -24.57
CA PRO A 162 10.69 -12.50 -24.65
C PRO A 162 10.61 -11.42 -23.57
N ASP A 163 11.75 -11.12 -22.94
CA ASP A 163 11.85 -10.18 -21.82
C ASP A 163 11.29 -8.79 -22.15
N SER A 164 11.36 -8.37 -23.42
CA SER A 164 10.81 -7.10 -23.90
C SER A 164 9.30 -6.97 -23.68
N VAL A 165 8.54 -8.07 -23.76
CA VAL A 165 7.09 -8.06 -23.51
C VAL A 165 6.81 -7.91 -22.02
N LEU A 166 7.59 -8.58 -21.17
CA LEU A 166 7.45 -8.51 -19.72
C LEU A 166 7.82 -7.11 -19.19
N ASP A 167 8.87 -6.52 -19.73
CA ASP A 167 9.29 -5.16 -19.40
C ASP A 167 8.19 -4.14 -19.71
N VAL A 168 7.61 -4.18 -20.91
CA VAL A 168 6.56 -3.22 -21.31
C VAL A 168 5.37 -3.29 -20.35
N VAL A 169 4.90 -4.49 -20.01
CA VAL A 169 3.73 -4.62 -19.13
C VAL A 169 4.03 -4.16 -17.71
N THR A 170 5.20 -4.52 -17.19
CA THR A 170 5.60 -4.11 -15.83
C THR A 170 5.84 -2.60 -15.73
N TYR A 171 6.40 -1.97 -16.77
CA TYR A 171 6.53 -0.52 -16.86
C TYR A 171 5.17 0.18 -16.87
N ILE A 172 4.20 -0.32 -17.63
CA ILE A 172 2.84 0.23 -17.67
C ILE A 172 2.19 0.11 -16.29
N ALA A 173 2.21 -1.09 -15.70
CA ALA A 173 1.59 -1.35 -14.40
C ALA A 173 2.19 -0.48 -13.29
N GLY A 174 3.51 -0.38 -13.24
CA GLY A 174 4.17 0.39 -12.20
C GLY A 174 4.10 1.90 -12.42
N SER A 175 4.11 2.39 -13.67
CA SER A 175 3.84 3.81 -13.97
C SER A 175 2.43 4.20 -13.54
N TRP A 176 1.45 3.31 -13.77
CA TRP A 176 0.08 3.52 -13.29
C TRP A 176 -0.02 3.48 -11.77
N SER A 177 0.73 2.60 -11.11
CA SER A 177 0.83 2.54 -9.65
C SER A 177 1.32 3.87 -9.07
N ALA A 178 2.43 4.41 -9.61
CA ALA A 178 3.00 5.68 -9.19
C ALA A 178 2.05 6.86 -9.45
N LEU A 179 1.40 6.88 -10.62
CA LEU A 179 0.38 7.89 -10.93
C LEU A 179 -0.79 7.83 -9.95
N THR A 180 -1.22 6.64 -9.59
CA THR A 180 -2.31 6.45 -8.61
C THR A 180 -1.91 7.02 -7.25
N ASP A 181 -0.68 6.79 -6.79
CA ASP A 181 -0.21 7.35 -5.51
C ASP A 181 -0.21 8.89 -5.52
N LEU A 182 0.23 9.50 -6.63
CA LEU A 182 0.17 10.95 -6.80
C LEU A 182 -1.27 11.48 -6.80
N ILE A 183 -2.18 10.81 -7.51
CA ILE A 183 -3.60 11.19 -7.55
C ILE A 183 -4.22 11.10 -6.15
N LEU A 184 -4.01 9.99 -5.45
CA LEU A 184 -4.56 9.78 -4.12
C LEU A 184 -3.97 10.73 -3.07
N ALA A 185 -2.71 11.14 -3.23
CA ALA A 185 -2.08 12.15 -2.38
C ALA A 185 -2.61 13.57 -2.64
N ALA A 186 -2.77 13.94 -3.91
CA ALA A 186 -3.18 15.29 -4.31
C ALA A 186 -4.68 15.55 -4.13
N TYR A 187 -5.52 14.53 -4.31
CA TYR A 187 -6.96 14.67 -4.27
C TYR A 187 -7.53 15.23 -2.95
N PRO A 188 -7.18 14.70 -1.75
CA PRO A 188 -7.67 15.26 -0.49
C PRO A 188 -7.18 16.70 -0.28
N VAL A 189 -6.00 17.07 -0.78
CA VAL A 189 -5.50 18.44 -0.73
C VAL A 189 -6.43 19.36 -1.52
N LYS A 190 -6.73 18.99 -2.77
CA LYS A 190 -7.59 19.78 -3.67
C LYS A 190 -9.00 19.95 -3.11
N LEU A 191 -9.58 18.87 -2.57
CA LEU A 191 -10.93 18.90 -1.99
C LEU A 191 -11.01 19.86 -0.79
N LEU A 192 -9.96 19.94 0.01
CA LEU A 192 -9.96 20.67 1.29
C LEU A 192 -9.34 22.08 1.17
N TRP A 193 -8.76 22.44 0.02
CA TRP A 193 -8.09 23.73 -0.19
C TRP A 193 -9.00 24.94 -0.04
N ASN A 194 -10.25 24.82 -0.47
CA ASN A 194 -11.24 25.91 -0.42
C ASN A 194 -12.06 25.95 0.87
N LEU A 195 -11.85 25.01 1.79
CA LEU A 195 -12.59 24.97 3.05
C LEU A 195 -11.74 25.63 4.15
N GLN A 196 -12.31 26.58 4.89
CA GLN A 196 -11.62 27.22 6.02
C GLN A 196 -11.40 26.20 7.16
N MET A 197 -10.28 25.50 7.11
CA MET A 197 -9.98 24.41 8.03
C MET A 197 -9.16 24.85 9.24
N LYS A 198 -9.47 24.24 10.39
CA LYS A 198 -8.65 24.29 11.60
C LYS A 198 -7.24 23.72 11.32
N LYS A 199 -6.22 24.28 11.99
CA LYS A 199 -4.80 23.92 11.83
C LYS A 199 -4.52 22.41 11.93
N SER A 200 -5.26 21.68 12.77
CA SER A 200 -5.12 20.22 12.92
C SER A 200 -5.36 19.45 11.62
N ARG A 201 -6.35 19.86 10.82
CA ARG A 201 -6.66 19.21 9.54
C ARG A 201 -5.65 19.58 8.45
N LYS A 202 -5.10 20.80 8.52
CA LYS A 202 -4.00 21.24 7.63
C LYS A 202 -2.74 20.39 7.81
N ILE A 203 -2.40 20.05 9.05
CA ILE A 203 -1.23 19.19 9.34
C ILE A 203 -1.38 17.81 8.71
N SER A 204 -2.54 17.16 8.85
CA SER A 204 -2.74 15.83 8.28
C SER A 204 -2.73 15.81 6.76
N ILE A 205 -3.23 16.87 6.11
CA ILE A 205 -3.11 17.03 4.66
C ILE A 205 -1.64 17.07 4.23
N MET A 206 -0.80 17.85 4.95
CA MET A 206 0.63 17.90 4.67
C MET A 206 1.32 16.54 4.89
N MET A 207 0.96 15.81 5.94
CA MET A 207 1.48 14.46 6.19
C MET A 207 1.10 13.48 5.07
N ILE A 208 -0.18 13.45 4.68
CA ILE A 208 -0.67 12.55 3.60
C ILE A 208 0.03 12.87 2.28
N MET A 209 0.18 14.16 1.95
CA MET A 209 0.87 14.58 0.74
C MET A 209 2.34 14.16 0.74
N GLY A 210 3.03 14.34 1.87
CA GLY A 210 4.42 13.89 2.04
C GLY A 210 4.55 12.38 1.86
N LEU A 211 3.74 11.60 2.57
CA LEU A 211 3.76 10.13 2.49
C LEU A 211 3.45 9.62 1.08
N GLY A 212 2.46 10.21 0.40
CA GLY A 212 2.11 9.85 -0.97
C GLY A 212 3.21 10.21 -1.98
N PHE A 213 3.93 11.31 -1.78
CA PHE A 213 5.09 11.66 -2.60
C PHE A 213 6.25 10.67 -2.41
N PHE A 214 6.54 10.27 -1.17
CA PHE A 214 7.55 9.23 -0.91
C PHE A 214 7.13 7.87 -1.48
N ALA A 215 5.86 7.51 -1.38
CA ALA A 215 5.32 6.28 -2.00
C ALA A 215 5.46 6.31 -3.52
N MET A 216 5.18 7.45 -4.17
CA MET A 216 5.39 7.63 -5.61
C MET A 216 6.86 7.45 -6.00
N ILE A 217 7.81 8.03 -5.26
CA ILE A 217 9.24 7.86 -5.51
C ILE A 217 9.63 6.38 -5.38
N ALA A 218 9.15 5.70 -4.34
CA ALA A 218 9.38 4.27 -4.17
C ALA A 218 8.82 3.48 -5.36
N ALA A 219 7.60 3.75 -5.81
CA ALA A 219 7.01 3.11 -6.99
C ALA A 219 7.87 3.31 -8.25
N ILE A 220 8.41 4.51 -8.49
CA ILE A 220 9.30 4.80 -9.64
C ILE A 220 10.64 4.04 -9.51
N ILE A 221 11.24 4.00 -8.33
CA ILE A 221 12.47 3.23 -8.13
C ILE A 221 12.21 1.76 -8.41
N LYS A 222 11.11 1.20 -7.90
CA LYS A 222 10.71 -0.19 -8.12
C LYS A 222 10.54 -0.50 -9.62
N THR A 223 9.88 0.36 -10.40
CA THR A 223 9.73 0.12 -11.84
C THR A 223 11.04 0.12 -12.59
N THR A 224 11.93 1.05 -12.25
CA THR A 224 13.25 1.16 -12.90
C THR A 224 14.23 0.07 -12.50
N GLN A 225 14.04 -0.57 -11.35
CA GLN A 225 14.83 -1.73 -10.93
C GLN A 225 14.29 -3.03 -11.51
N LEU A 226 12.95 -3.14 -11.65
CA LEU A 226 12.34 -4.34 -12.19
C LEU A 226 12.75 -4.60 -13.65
N SER A 227 12.98 -3.54 -14.43
CA SER A 227 13.49 -3.62 -15.80
C SER A 227 14.98 -3.91 -15.92
N LYS A 228 15.75 -3.80 -14.82
CA LYS A 228 17.18 -4.14 -14.78
C LYS A 228 17.45 -5.57 -14.32
N ASN A 229 16.41 -6.32 -13.96
CA ASN A 229 16.51 -7.71 -13.47
C ASN A 229 16.99 -8.74 -14.51
N HIS A 230 17.56 -8.30 -15.63
CA HIS A 230 18.10 -9.14 -16.70
C HIS A 230 19.55 -9.58 -16.42
N ALA A 231 20.04 -9.40 -15.19
CA ALA A 231 21.42 -9.68 -14.81
C ALA A 231 21.64 -11.15 -14.40
N LEU A 232 22.89 -11.63 -14.57
CA LEU A 232 23.35 -12.98 -14.22
C LEU A 232 23.12 -13.38 -12.74
N ASP A 233 22.82 -12.44 -11.84
CA ASP A 233 22.62 -12.65 -10.40
C ASP A 233 21.22 -12.18 -9.91
N PRO A 234 20.14 -12.93 -10.19
CA PRO A 234 18.77 -12.55 -9.80
C PRO A 234 18.57 -12.24 -8.30
N PRO A 235 19.12 -13.02 -7.34
CA PRO A 235 18.95 -12.75 -5.90
C PRO A 235 19.63 -11.48 -5.40
N TRP A 236 20.61 -10.94 -6.13
CA TRP A 236 21.31 -9.70 -5.77
C TRP A 236 20.50 -8.46 -6.18
N GLU A 237 19.96 -8.44 -7.41
CA GLU A 237 19.14 -7.33 -7.91
C GLU A 237 17.77 -7.26 -7.24
N LEU A 238 17.22 -8.41 -6.85
CA LEU A 238 15.97 -8.51 -6.09
C LEU A 238 16.03 -7.76 -4.74
N PHE A 239 17.21 -7.53 -4.17
CA PHE A 239 17.38 -6.80 -2.91
C PHE A 239 16.71 -5.42 -2.92
N TRP A 240 17.00 -4.62 -3.93
CA TRP A 240 16.44 -3.26 -4.04
C TRP A 240 14.94 -3.29 -4.30
N LEU A 241 14.48 -4.28 -5.06
CA LEU A 241 13.07 -4.47 -5.35
C LEU A 241 12.28 -4.76 -4.08
N PHE A 242 12.78 -5.65 -3.21
CA PHE A 242 12.11 -5.98 -1.94
C PHE A 242 12.03 -4.78 -1.00
N ILE A 243 13.15 -4.09 -0.76
CA ILE A 243 13.19 -2.92 0.12
C ILE A 243 12.20 -1.86 -0.35
N THR A 244 12.25 -1.54 -1.65
CA THR A 244 11.40 -0.49 -2.21
C THR A 244 9.92 -0.88 -2.14
N THR A 245 9.61 -2.15 -2.36
CA THR A 245 8.24 -2.66 -2.25
C THR A 245 7.71 -2.59 -0.82
N TYR A 246 8.52 -2.97 0.18
CA TYR A 246 8.11 -2.87 1.59
C TYR A 246 7.90 -1.42 2.02
N ILE A 247 8.81 -0.53 1.63
CA ILE A 247 8.66 0.91 1.91
C ILE A 247 7.40 1.46 1.23
N GLU A 248 7.15 1.10 -0.04
CA GLU A 248 5.93 1.51 -0.75
C GLU A 248 4.68 1.04 -0.01
N THR A 249 4.56 -0.25 0.34
CA THR A 249 3.39 -0.79 1.03
C THR A 249 3.17 -0.16 2.41
N ASP A 250 4.23 -0.03 3.20
CA ASP A 250 4.16 0.55 4.53
C ASP A 250 3.72 2.03 4.48
N LEU A 251 4.31 2.81 3.56
CA LEU A 251 3.94 4.23 3.38
C LEU A 251 2.47 4.39 2.96
N VAL A 252 1.98 3.55 2.05
CA VAL A 252 0.58 3.62 1.61
C VAL A 252 -0.36 3.24 2.76
N ILE A 253 -0.04 2.23 3.58
CA ILE A 253 -0.83 1.85 4.76
C ILE A 253 -0.84 3.01 5.78
N ILE A 254 0.31 3.61 6.07
CA ILE A 254 0.42 4.74 7.00
C ILE A 254 -0.38 5.94 6.48
N ALA A 255 -0.27 6.25 5.18
CA ALA A 255 -1.02 7.32 4.53
C ALA A 255 -2.54 7.08 4.62
N ALA A 256 -2.99 5.85 4.43
CA ALA A 256 -4.39 5.46 4.60
C ALA A 256 -4.89 5.67 6.04
N CYS A 257 -4.02 5.53 7.04
CA CYS A 257 -4.35 5.70 8.45
C CYS A 257 -4.25 7.14 8.96
N ALA A 258 -3.63 8.06 8.22
CA ALA A 258 -3.42 9.45 8.62
C ALA A 258 -4.69 10.32 8.79
N PRO A 259 -5.76 10.22 7.97
CA PRO A 259 -6.91 11.12 8.03
C PRO A 259 -7.66 11.19 9.38
N PRO A 260 -7.88 10.08 10.14
CA PRO A 260 -8.54 10.14 11.44
C PRO A 260 -7.65 10.64 12.61
N LEU A 261 -6.32 10.56 12.49
CA LEU A 261 -5.37 10.93 13.56
C LEU A 261 -5.50 12.34 14.15
N PRO A 262 -5.70 13.43 13.38
CA PRO A 262 -5.74 14.77 13.97
C PRO A 262 -6.93 14.98 14.92
N LYS A 263 -8.04 14.27 14.71
CA LYS A 263 -9.18 14.31 15.64
C LYS A 263 -8.84 13.61 16.96
N LEU A 264 -8.12 12.50 16.89
CA LEU A 264 -7.65 11.76 18.07
C LEU A 264 -6.65 12.58 18.89
N ILE A 265 -5.67 13.20 18.24
CA ILE A 265 -4.64 14.03 18.91
C ILE A 265 -5.30 15.21 19.65
N LEU A 266 -6.24 15.90 19.02
CA LEU A 266 -6.95 17.03 19.66
C LEU A 266 -7.74 16.60 20.90
N ARG A 267 -8.37 15.41 20.86
CA ARG A 267 -9.17 14.89 21.98
C ARG A 267 -8.28 14.40 23.13
N LEU A 268 -7.15 13.76 22.82
CA LEU A 268 -6.13 13.37 23.82
C LEU A 268 -5.49 14.58 24.50
N MET A 269 -5.36 15.70 23.77
CA MET A 269 -4.87 16.97 24.33
C MET A 269 -5.93 17.74 25.15
N GLY A 270 -7.10 17.14 25.43
CA GLY A 270 -8.18 17.76 26.22
C GLY A 270 -8.80 19.00 25.58
N LYS A 271 -8.57 19.21 24.28
CA LYS A 271 -9.06 20.38 23.55
C LYS A 271 -10.38 20.02 22.87
N ASP A 272 -11.42 19.85 23.68
CA ASP A 272 -12.79 19.73 23.19
C ASP A 272 -13.11 21.00 22.40
N THR A 273 -13.21 20.87 21.07
CA THR A 273 -13.95 21.87 20.31
C THR A 273 -15.38 21.39 20.28
N ASP A 274 -16.06 21.69 21.39
CA ASP A 274 -17.50 21.66 21.46
C ASP A 274 -18.05 22.56 20.33
N GLY A 275 -18.77 21.90 19.45
CA GLY A 275 -19.57 22.51 18.39
C GLY A 275 -20.96 21.90 18.42
N SER A 276 -21.45 21.56 19.62
CA SER A 276 -22.85 21.26 19.88
C SER A 276 -23.52 22.54 20.37
N THR A 277 -23.90 23.41 19.43
CA THR A 277 -25.00 24.33 19.72
C THR A 277 -26.28 23.50 19.76
N HIS A 278 -26.61 22.93 20.92
CA HIS A 278 -28.00 22.59 21.24
C HIS A 278 -28.75 23.90 21.46
N PRO A 279 -29.77 24.27 20.66
CA PRO A 279 -30.74 25.24 21.11
C PRO A 279 -31.62 24.53 22.15
N ASN A 280 -31.63 25.07 23.36
CA ASN A 280 -32.46 24.64 24.48
C ASN A 280 -33.92 24.38 24.06
N GLU A 281 -34.46 23.27 24.54
CA GLU A 281 -35.89 23.10 24.80
C GLU A 281 -36.37 24.26 25.67
N ASN A 282 -37.18 25.16 25.10
CA ASN A 282 -38.08 25.97 25.89
C ASN A 282 -39.45 25.27 25.90
N SER A 283 -39.73 24.67 27.05
CA SER A 283 -41.04 24.30 27.56
C SER A 283 -42.11 25.36 27.27
N THR A 284 -43.18 24.99 26.55
CA THR A 284 -44.48 25.65 26.67
C THR A 284 -45.40 24.76 27.50
N PRO A 285 -45.97 25.26 28.61
CA PRO A 285 -46.96 24.50 29.37
C PRO A 285 -48.30 24.56 28.66
N PHE A 286 -48.98 23.44 28.76
CA PHE A 286 -50.40 23.23 28.52
C PHE A 286 -51.24 24.29 29.27
N SER A 287 -52.14 24.99 28.59
CA SER A 287 -53.42 25.41 29.17
C SER A 287 -54.47 25.62 28.08
N SER A 288 -55.46 24.76 28.11
CA SER A 288 -56.80 24.91 27.53
C SER A 288 -57.53 26.13 28.12
N SER A 289 -58.19 26.91 27.26
CA SER A 289 -59.57 27.45 27.37
C SER A 289 -59.82 28.49 26.29
#